data_AF-A0A977PZ09-F1
#
_entry.id   AF-A0A977PZ09-F1
#
_cell.length_a   1.000
_cell.length_b   1.000
_cell.length_c   1.000
_cell.angle_alpha   90.00
_cell.angle_beta   90.00
_cell.angle_gamma   90.00
#
_symmetry.space_group_name_H-M   'P 1'
#
loop_
_entity.id
_entity.type
_entity.pdbx_description
1 polymer ?
#
loop_
_entity_poly.entity_id
_entity_poly.type
_entity_poly.pdbx_seq_one_letter_code
_entity_poly.pdbx_strand_id
1 'polypeptide(L)'
;MKSDKEETMMTAKLINVEGSKIKIELTLELSRSMLDTEINIQKGLNEVGCIASKEALKYLDTDGSPLKIGEEIWKSKGEQPKEYQTPYGEVIVNRHVY
;
A
#
# COMPACT_ATOMS: atom_id res chain seq x y z
N MET A 1 -29.25 0.86 -20.78
CA MET A 1 -28.20 -0.01 -20.24
C MET A 1 -26.96 0.83 -20.03
N LYS A 2 -26.93 1.62 -18.93
CA LYS A 2 -25.72 2.34 -18.51
C LYS A 2 -25.07 1.44 -17.48
N SER A 3 -23.85 1.01 -17.77
CA SER A 3 -22.98 0.33 -16.83
C SER A 3 -22.63 1.36 -15.78
N ASP A 4 -23.30 1.29 -14.64
CA ASP A 4 -22.86 1.97 -13.44
C ASP A 4 -21.52 1.34 -13.07
N LYS A 5 -20.45 2.11 -13.30
CA LYS A 5 -19.15 1.81 -12.70
C LYS A 5 -19.36 1.92 -11.21
N GLU A 6 -19.36 0.79 -10.55
CA GLU A 6 -19.23 0.68 -9.11
C GLU A 6 -17.83 1.22 -8.77
N GLU A 7 -17.73 2.53 -8.66
CA GLU A 7 -16.56 3.22 -8.12
C GLU A 7 -16.48 2.77 -6.66
N THR A 8 -15.62 1.78 -6.43
CA THR A 8 -15.37 1.23 -5.11
C THR A 8 -14.96 2.41 -4.24
N MET A 9 -15.85 2.85 -3.36
CA MET A 9 -15.54 3.93 -2.42
C MET A 9 -14.37 3.43 -1.58
N MET A 10 -13.19 3.99 -1.83
CA MET A 10 -11.98 3.65 -1.07
C MET A 10 -12.23 4.05 0.38
N THR A 11 -12.30 3.05 1.24
CA THR A 11 -12.61 3.21 2.67
C THR A 11 -11.45 3.89 3.39
N ALA A 12 -10.23 3.64 2.92
CA ALA A 12 -8.99 4.12 3.52
C ALA A 12 -8.22 5.07 2.58
N LYS A 13 -7.65 6.13 3.14
CA LYS A 13 -6.85 7.12 2.41
C LYS A 13 -5.58 7.49 3.16
N LEU A 14 -4.43 7.41 2.48
CA LEU A 14 -3.19 7.97 2.99
C LEU A 14 -3.26 9.50 2.96
N ILE A 15 -3.17 10.13 4.13
CA ILE A 15 -3.28 11.59 4.27
C ILE A 15 -1.92 12.26 4.45
N ASN A 16 -0.92 11.55 5.00
CA ASN A 16 0.41 12.12 5.22
C ASN A 16 1.50 11.03 5.37
N VAL A 17 2.71 11.37 4.93
CA VAL A 17 3.95 10.61 5.11
C VAL A 17 5.05 11.58 5.56
N GLU A 18 5.51 11.45 6.79
CA GLU A 18 6.54 12.30 7.40
C GLU A 18 7.65 11.44 7.99
N GLY A 19 8.76 11.31 7.27
CA GLY A 19 9.88 10.46 7.65
C GLY A 19 9.43 9.00 7.82
N SER A 20 9.50 8.48 9.04
CA SER A 20 9.09 7.12 9.40
C SER A 20 7.63 7.00 9.88
N LYS A 21 6.85 8.09 9.79
CA LYS A 21 5.46 8.12 10.24
C LYS A 21 4.52 8.28 9.07
N ILE A 22 3.45 7.51 9.06
CA ILE A 22 2.35 7.65 8.11
C ILE A 22 1.06 7.91 8.86
N LYS A 23 0.13 8.63 8.22
CA LYS A 23 -1.23 8.83 8.71
C LYS A 23 -2.19 8.38 7.64
N ILE A 24 -3.09 7.48 8.01
CA ILE A 24 -4.13 6.93 7.14
C ILE A 24 -5.47 7.23 7.80
N GLU A 25 -6.39 7.80 7.03
CA GLU A 25 -7.77 8.05 7.42
C GLU A 25 -8.65 6.91 6.92
N LEU A 26 -9.56 6.41 7.76
CA LEU A 26 -10.49 5.33 7.44
C LEU A 26 -11.92 5.81 7.75
N THR A 27 -12.81 5.71 6.77
CA THR A 27 -14.23 6.05 6.91
C THR A 27 -15.09 4.82 6.68
N LEU A 28 -15.82 4.36 7.69
CA LEU A 28 -16.63 3.14 7.63
C LEU A 28 -18.12 3.45 7.62
N GLU A 29 -18.88 2.73 6.79
CA GLU A 29 -20.34 2.73 6.84
C GLU A 29 -20.85 1.73 7.88
N LEU A 30 -21.63 2.23 8.85
CA LEU A 30 -22.31 1.41 9.85
C LEU A 30 -23.65 0.92 9.30
N SER A 31 -23.99 -0.34 9.55
CA SER A 31 -25.26 -0.92 9.14
C SER A 31 -26.16 -1.23 10.36
N ARG A 32 -27.41 -1.63 10.12
CA ARG A 32 -28.33 -2.11 11.19
C ARG A 32 -28.08 -3.57 11.58
N SER A 33 -27.04 -4.20 11.03
CA SER A 33 -26.61 -5.56 11.29
C SER A 33 -25.21 -5.54 11.86
N MET A 34 -25.02 -6.13 13.05
CA MET A 34 -23.70 -6.16 13.69
C MET A 34 -22.69 -6.95 12.83
N LEU A 35 -23.13 -8.06 12.24
CA LEU A 35 -22.28 -8.90 11.40
C LEU A 35 -21.77 -8.14 10.17
N ASP A 36 -22.65 -7.40 9.48
CA ASP A 36 -22.25 -6.65 8.29
C ASP A 36 -21.32 -5.49 8.66
N THR A 37 -21.55 -4.87 9.82
CA THR A 37 -20.66 -3.82 10.34
C THR A 37 -19.26 -4.38 10.63
N GLU A 38 -19.15 -5.56 11.25
CA GLU A 38 -17.85 -6.22 11.49
C GLU A 38 -17.13 -6.59 10.19
N ILE A 39 -17.86 -7.05 9.17
CA ILE A 39 -17.30 -7.33 7.85
C ILE A 39 -16.74 -6.04 7.23
N ASN A 40 -17.47 -4.92 7.34
CA ASN A 40 -17.01 -3.62 6.83
C ASN A 40 -15.76 -3.14 7.58
N ILE A 41 -15.72 -3.27 8.91
CA ILE A 41 -14.56 -2.94 9.74
C ILE A 41 -13.34 -3.75 9.29
N GLN A 42 -13.49 -5.08 9.16
CA GLN A 42 -12.39 -5.95 8.77
C GLN A 42 -11.85 -5.60 7.39
N LYS A 43 -12.73 -5.38 6.41
CA LYS A 43 -12.32 -4.97 5.05
C LYS A 43 -11.57 -3.64 5.06
N GLY A 44 -12.08 -2.64 5.78
CA GLY A 44 -11.44 -1.34 5.89
C GLY A 44 -10.07 -1.41 6.56
N LEU A 45 -9.92 -2.21 7.63
CA LEU A 45 -8.62 -2.40 8.28
C LEU A 45 -7.61 -3.14 7.39
N ASN A 46 -8.06 -4.10 6.59
CA ASN A 46 -7.20 -4.75 5.61
C ASN A 46 -6.71 -3.75 4.54
N GLU A 47 -7.59 -2.86 4.06
CA GLU A 47 -7.22 -1.80 3.11
C GLU A 47 -6.17 -0.84 3.72
N VAL A 48 -6.38 -0.41 4.97
CA VAL A 48 -5.39 0.39 5.72
C VAL A 48 -4.07 -0.37 5.84
N GLY A 49 -4.11 -1.66 6.17
CA GLY A 49 -2.93 -2.52 6.30
C GLY A 49 -2.14 -2.67 4.99
N CYS A 50 -2.84 -2.77 3.85
CA CYS A 50 -2.23 -2.76 2.52
C CYS A 50 -1.53 -1.42 2.23
N ILE A 51 -2.20 -0.28 2.47
CA ILE A 51 -1.59 1.05 2.29
C ILE A 51 -0.34 1.19 3.17
N ALA A 52 -0.44 0.83 4.45
CA ALA A 52 0.67 0.90 5.38
C ALA A 52 1.85 0.02 4.97
N SER A 53 1.57 -1.22 4.56
CA SER A 53 2.59 -2.17 4.09
C SER A 53 3.27 -1.67 2.82
N LYS A 54 2.51 -1.07 1.90
CA LYS A 54 3.06 -0.44 0.69
C LYS A 54 4.03 0.69 1.02
N GLU A 55 3.68 1.60 1.92
CA GLU A 55 4.57 2.69 2.31
C GLU A 55 5.79 2.18 3.10
N ALA A 56 5.62 1.17 3.95
CA ALA A 56 6.75 0.52 4.63
C ALA A 56 7.72 -0.13 3.64
N LEU A 57 7.21 -0.84 2.62
CA LEU A 57 8.03 -1.43 1.56
C LEU A 57 8.77 -0.36 0.75
N LYS A 58 8.15 0.80 0.47
CA LYS A 58 8.86 1.91 -0.20
C LYS A 58 9.93 2.53 0.70
N TYR A 59 9.62 2.74 1.99
CA TYR A 59 10.56 3.30 2.96
C TYR A 59 11.81 2.42 3.12
N LEU A 60 11.65 1.10 2.97
CA LEU A 60 12.74 0.11 2.97
C LEU A 60 13.32 -0.14 1.58
N ASP A 61 13.00 0.67 0.57
CA ASP A 61 13.69 0.62 -0.71
C ASP A 61 15.00 1.40 -0.67
N THR A 62 15.88 1.06 -1.61
CA THR A 62 17.00 1.91 -1.97
C THR A 62 16.50 3.18 -2.61
N ASP A 63 17.25 4.26 -2.49
CA ASP A 63 16.95 5.58 -3.07
C ASP A 63 17.40 5.72 -4.55
N GLY A 64 17.78 4.63 -5.20
CA GLY A 64 18.32 4.63 -6.56
C GLY A 64 19.80 5.02 -6.66
N SER A 65 20.45 5.41 -5.55
CA SER A 65 21.88 5.72 -5.54
C SER A 65 22.75 4.48 -5.83
N PRO A 66 23.95 4.64 -6.43
CA PRO A 66 24.82 3.51 -6.73
C PRO A 66 25.20 2.70 -5.49
N LEU A 67 25.07 1.39 -5.57
CA LEU A 67 25.46 0.47 -4.52
C LEU A 67 26.87 -0.04 -4.78
N LYS A 68 27.74 -0.04 -3.76
CA LYS A 68 29.05 -0.68 -3.83
C LYS A 68 28.95 -2.07 -3.21
N ILE A 69 29.09 -3.10 -4.03
CA ILE A 69 29.06 -4.51 -3.61
C ILE A 69 30.44 -5.09 -3.90
N GLY A 70 31.29 -5.18 -2.86
CA GLY A 70 32.70 -5.56 -3.04
C GLY A 70 33.46 -4.52 -3.87
N GLU A 71 34.05 -4.95 -4.98
CA GLU A 71 34.75 -4.10 -5.95
C GLU A 71 33.83 -3.56 -7.06
N GLU A 72 32.61 -4.07 -7.17
CA GLU A 72 31.66 -3.68 -8.20
C GLU A 72 30.78 -2.50 -7.75
N ILE A 73 30.42 -1.65 -8.73
CA ILE A 73 29.46 -0.56 -8.56
C ILE A 73 28.21 -0.89 -9.37
N TRP A 74 27.13 -1.14 -8.64
CA TRP A 74 25.83 -1.43 -9.20
C TRP A 74 25.04 -0.12 -9.32
N LYS A 75 24.49 0.15 -10.50
CA LYS A 75 23.70 1.36 -10.78
C LYS A 75 22.26 0.97 -11.02
N SER A 76 21.32 1.78 -10.53
CA SER A 76 19.91 1.46 -10.74
C SER A 76 19.58 1.45 -12.23
N LYS A 77 18.84 0.42 -12.66
CA LYS A 77 18.26 0.27 -14.00
C LYS A 77 16.83 0.85 -14.08
N GLY A 78 16.44 1.63 -13.06
CA GLY A 78 15.10 2.17 -12.89
C GLY A 78 14.26 1.37 -11.90
N GLU A 79 13.00 1.74 -11.80
CA GLU A 79 12.02 1.05 -10.97
C GLU A 79 11.25 -0.01 -11.78
N GLN A 80 10.88 -1.10 -11.13
CA GLN A 80 10.00 -2.12 -11.68
C GLN A 80 8.88 -2.44 -10.70
N PRO A 81 7.63 -2.66 -11.16
CA PRO A 81 6.55 -3.07 -10.28
C PRO A 81 6.84 -4.47 -9.72
N LYS A 82 6.64 -4.64 -8.42
CA LYS A 82 6.77 -5.90 -7.70
C LYS A 82 5.52 -6.14 -6.88
N GLU A 83 4.95 -7.32 -7.03
CA GLU A 83 3.83 -7.82 -6.25
C GLU A 83 4.34 -8.44 -4.95
N TYR A 84 3.72 -8.05 -3.84
CA TYR A 84 4.01 -8.59 -2.51
C TYR A 84 2.71 -9.07 -1.86
N GLN A 85 2.75 -10.28 -1.30
CA GLN A 85 1.69 -10.75 -0.41
C GLN A 85 1.96 -10.22 1.00
N THR A 86 0.98 -9.53 1.56
CA THR A 86 1.01 -9.04 2.95
C THR A 86 -0.08 -9.76 3.76
N PRO A 87 -0.03 -9.74 5.10
CA PRO A 87 -1.11 -10.27 5.93
C PRO A 87 -2.49 -9.65 5.66
N TYR A 88 -2.53 -8.47 5.04
CA TYR A 88 -3.74 -7.69 4.79
C TYR A 88 -4.25 -7.81 3.35
N GLY A 89 -3.44 -8.39 2.45
CA GLY A 89 -3.73 -8.48 1.03
C GLY A 89 -2.50 -8.25 0.14
N GLU A 90 -2.71 -8.35 -1.17
CA GLU A 90 -1.68 -8.10 -2.16
C GLU A 90 -1.44 -6.60 -2.35
N VAL A 91 -0.17 -6.21 -2.48
CA VAL A 91 0.22 -4.84 -2.82
C VAL A 91 1.27 -4.83 -3.92
N ILE A 92 1.17 -3.84 -4.81
CA ILE A 92 2.17 -3.57 -5.84
C ILE A 92 2.99 -2.35 -5.46
N VAL A 93 4.31 -2.53 -5.45
CA VAL A 93 5.29 -1.48 -5.13
C VAL A 93 6.33 -1.42 -6.25
N ASN A 94 6.60 -0.21 -6.73
CA ASN A 94 7.71 0.01 -7.64
C ASN A 94 9.01 -0.02 -6.83
N ARG A 95 9.96 -0.87 -7.25
CA ARG A 95 11.23 -1.09 -6.56
C ARG A 95 12.39 -0.80 -7.49
N HIS A 96 13.42 -0.13 -7.00
CA HIS A 96 14.67 0.02 -7.75
C HIS A 96 15.32 -1.34 -7.99
N VAL A 97 15.66 -1.59 -9.25
CA VAL A 97 16.46 -2.74 -9.67
C VAL A 97 17.86 -2.27 -10.04
N TYR A 98 18.86 -3.10 -9.76
CA TYR A 98 20.27 -2.81 -9.99
C TYR A 98 20.92 -3.88 -10.89
#